data_AF-A0A0H2ZM40-F1
#
_entry.id   AF-A0A0H2ZM40-F1
#
_cell.length_a   1.000
_cell.length_b   1.000
_cell.length_c   1.000
_cell.angle_alpha   90.00
_cell.angle_beta   90.00
_cell.angle_gamma   90.00
#
_symmetry.space_group_name_H-M   'P 1'
#
loop_
_entity.id
_entity.type
_entity.pdbx_description
1 polymer ?
#
loop_
_entity_poly.entity_id
_entity_poly.type
_entity_poly.pdbx_seq_one_letter_code
_entity_poly.pdbx_strand_id
1 'polypeptide(L)'
;MSYFKKYKFDKSQFKLGMRTFKTGIAVFLVLLIFGFFGWKGLQIGALTAVFSLRESFDESVHFGTSRILGNSIGGLYALVFFLLNTFFHEAFWVTLVVVPICTMLTIMTNVAMNNKAGVIGGVAAMLIITLSIPSGETILYVFVRVLETFMGVFVAIIVNYDIDRIRLFLEKKEK
;
A
#
# COMPACT_ATOMS: atom_id res chain seq x y z
N MET A 1 31.81 11.06 -9.96
CA MET A 1 30.80 12.03 -10.48
C MET A 1 30.01 11.49 -11.70
N SER A 2 29.56 10.22 -11.73
CA SER A 2 28.89 9.62 -12.93
C SER A 2 27.50 9.02 -12.67
N TYR A 3 27.08 8.77 -11.43
CA TYR A 3 25.78 8.14 -11.13
C TYR A 3 24.57 8.96 -11.64
N PHE A 4 24.66 10.29 -11.61
CA PHE A 4 23.58 11.17 -12.04
C PHE A 4 23.40 11.25 -13.57
N LYS A 5 24.40 10.84 -14.36
CA LYS A 5 24.29 10.87 -15.83
C LYS A 5 23.25 9.89 -16.38
N LYS A 6 22.85 8.88 -15.60
CA LYS A 6 21.80 7.90 -15.95
C LYS A 6 20.39 8.50 -15.89
N TYR A 7 20.16 9.50 -15.05
CA TYR A 7 18.84 10.10 -14.84
C TYR A 7 18.64 11.34 -15.71
N LYS A 8 18.62 11.15 -17.03
CA LYS A 8 18.28 12.22 -17.99
C LYS A 8 16.82 12.09 -18.43
N PHE A 9 16.11 13.20 -18.49
CA PHE A 9 14.72 13.23 -18.95
C PHE A 9 14.66 13.01 -20.46
N ASP A 10 14.09 11.87 -20.87
CA ASP A 10 13.83 11.56 -22.28
C ASP A 10 12.38 11.91 -22.62
N LYS A 11 12.21 13.01 -23.36
CA LYS A 11 10.89 13.49 -23.82
C LYS A 11 10.15 12.45 -24.68
N SER A 12 10.86 11.57 -25.38
CA SER A 12 10.24 10.58 -26.26
C SER A 12 9.51 9.47 -25.49
N GLN A 13 9.93 9.22 -24.24
CA GLN A 13 9.34 8.22 -23.34
C GLN A 13 8.23 8.81 -22.46
N PHE A 14 8.08 10.14 -22.40
CA PHE A 14 7.02 10.81 -21.65
C PHE A 14 5.67 10.70 -22.36
N LYS A 15 5.10 9.49 -22.33
CA LYS A 15 3.82 9.14 -22.95
C LYS A 15 2.90 8.53 -21.91
N LEU A 16 1.60 8.77 -22.05
CA LEU A 16 0.60 8.17 -21.17
C LEU A 16 0.37 6.71 -21.56
N GLY A 17 1.08 5.80 -20.89
CA GLY A 17 0.83 4.37 -21.01
C GLY A 17 -0.48 3.94 -20.35
N MET A 18 -1.05 2.82 -20.80
CA MET A 18 -2.32 2.29 -20.27
C MET A 18 -2.26 2.04 -18.76
N ARG A 19 -1.17 1.44 -18.27
CA ARG A 19 -0.96 1.23 -16.83
C ARG A 19 -0.96 2.56 -16.05
N THR A 20 -0.32 3.60 -16.59
CA THR A 20 -0.29 4.94 -15.98
C THR A 20 -1.68 5.55 -15.92
N PHE A 21 -2.47 5.41 -16.99
CA PHE A 21 -3.85 5.88 -17.02
C PHE A 21 -4.75 5.17 -16.01
N LYS A 22 -4.70 3.82 -15.95
CA LYS A 22 -5.39 3.01 -14.93
C LYS A 22 -5.00 3.45 -13.52
N THR A 23 -3.72 3.75 -13.31
CA THR A 23 -3.21 4.24 -12.01
C THR A 23 -3.83 5.57 -11.62
N GLY A 24 -3.92 6.53 -12.55
CA GLY A 24 -4.60 7.80 -12.30
C GLY A 24 -6.06 7.62 -11.91
N ILE A 25 -6.79 6.72 -12.60
CA ILE A 25 -8.19 6.41 -12.29
C ILE A 25 -8.32 5.75 -10.90
N ALA A 26 -7.46 4.78 -10.58
CA ALA A 26 -7.51 4.12 -9.28
C ALA A 26 -7.25 5.10 -8.13
N VAL A 27 -6.27 6.00 -8.28
CA VAL A 27 -6.03 7.05 -7.28
C VAL A 27 -7.24 7.97 -7.17
N PHE A 28 -7.80 8.44 -8.29
CA PHE A 28 -9.01 9.26 -8.29
C PHE A 28 -10.16 8.60 -7.51
N LEU A 29 -10.44 7.33 -7.77
CA LEU A 29 -11.50 6.59 -7.08
C LEU A 29 -11.21 6.41 -5.59
N VAL A 30 -9.97 6.10 -5.20
CA VAL A 30 -9.61 6.03 -3.78
C VAL A 30 -9.83 7.38 -3.10
N LEU A 31 -9.38 8.48 -3.72
CA LEU A 31 -9.57 9.83 -3.17
C LEU A 31 -11.06 10.17 -3.00
N LEU A 32 -11.87 9.84 -4.00
CA LEU A 32 -13.31 10.09 -4.00
C LEU A 32 -14.02 9.29 -2.90
N ILE A 33 -13.72 7.99 -2.80
CA ILE A 33 -14.30 7.11 -1.77
C ILE A 33 -13.90 7.59 -0.37
N PHE A 34 -12.60 7.75 -0.12
CA PHE A 34 -12.11 8.13 1.21
C PHE A 34 -12.54 9.53 1.62
N GLY A 35 -12.59 10.46 0.67
CA GLY A 35 -13.10 11.82 0.89
C GLY A 35 -14.58 11.81 1.28
N PHE A 36 -15.39 10.97 0.62
CA PHE A 36 -16.82 10.85 0.94
C PHE A 36 -17.08 10.20 2.30
N PHE A 37 -16.30 9.19 2.68
CA PHE A 37 -16.43 8.48 3.96
C PHE A 37 -15.65 9.12 5.12
N GLY A 38 -14.89 10.21 4.87
CA GLY A 38 -14.10 10.88 5.90
C GLY A 38 -12.94 10.05 6.45
N TRP A 39 -12.42 9.09 5.67
CA TRP A 39 -11.36 8.19 6.11
C TRP A 39 -10.00 8.88 6.17
N LYS A 40 -9.32 8.79 7.31
CA LYS A 40 -8.05 9.47 7.56
C LYS A 40 -6.87 8.86 6.79
N GLY A 41 -7.04 7.72 6.11
CA GLY A 41 -5.96 6.95 5.45
C GLY A 41 -5.84 7.11 3.97
N LEU A 42 -6.30 8.24 3.47
CA LEU A 42 -6.22 8.64 2.07
C LEU A 42 -4.86 8.30 1.44
N GLN A 43 -3.77 8.67 2.11
CA GLN A 43 -2.39 8.45 1.63
C GLN A 43 -2.06 6.96 1.50
N ILE A 44 -2.44 6.17 2.50
CA ILE A 44 -2.19 4.74 2.58
C ILE A 44 -2.99 4.01 1.48
N GLY A 45 -4.28 4.33 1.35
CA GLY A 45 -5.14 3.78 0.32
C GLY A 45 -4.63 4.10 -1.08
N ALA A 46 -4.26 5.36 -1.34
CA ALA A 46 -3.81 5.81 -2.66
C ALA A 46 -2.47 5.17 -3.05
N LEU A 47 -1.48 5.17 -2.14
CA LEU A 47 -0.22 4.45 -2.35
C LEU A 47 -0.50 2.96 -2.58
N THR A 48 -1.43 2.39 -1.81
CA THR A 48 -1.76 0.99 -1.96
C THR A 48 -2.29 0.69 -3.36
N ALA A 49 -3.21 1.50 -3.88
CA ALA A 49 -3.72 1.35 -5.24
C ALA A 49 -2.63 1.46 -6.32
N VAL A 50 -1.75 2.47 -6.23
CA VAL A 50 -0.64 2.66 -7.18
C VAL A 50 0.28 1.46 -7.22
N PHE A 51 0.67 0.97 -6.05
CA PHE A 51 1.61 -0.14 -5.94
C PHE A 51 0.98 -1.48 -6.35
N SER A 52 -0.33 -1.65 -6.16
CA SER A 52 -1.07 -2.87 -6.50
C SER A 52 -1.38 -3.01 -7.99
N LEU A 53 -1.44 -1.91 -8.74
CA LEU A 53 -1.62 -1.95 -10.18
C LEU A 53 -0.37 -2.48 -10.90
N ARG A 54 -0.60 -3.52 -11.71
CA ARG A 54 0.36 -4.14 -12.62
C ARG A 54 -0.15 -4.07 -14.06
N GLU A 55 0.64 -4.56 -15.01
CA GLU A 55 0.29 -4.50 -16.42
C GLU A 55 -0.88 -5.42 -16.76
N SER A 56 -0.89 -6.63 -16.18
CA SER A 56 -1.99 -7.58 -16.31
C SER A 56 -2.85 -7.66 -15.04
N PHE A 57 -4.08 -8.14 -15.22
CA PHE A 57 -5.02 -8.40 -14.14
C PHE A 57 -4.48 -9.47 -13.17
N ASP A 58 -4.01 -10.61 -13.67
CA ASP A 58 -3.51 -11.71 -12.85
C ASP A 58 -2.31 -11.30 -12.00
N GLU A 59 -1.39 -10.52 -12.56
CA GLU A 59 -0.28 -9.94 -11.80
C GLU A 59 -0.76 -8.98 -10.73
N SER A 60 -1.82 -8.21 -10.99
CA SER A 60 -2.39 -7.28 -10.02
C SER A 60 -3.09 -8.01 -8.89
N VAL A 61 -3.76 -9.13 -9.15
CA VAL A 61 -4.37 -9.98 -8.12
C VAL A 61 -3.31 -10.65 -7.28
N HIS A 62 -2.30 -11.26 -7.91
CA HIS A 62 -1.19 -11.90 -7.21
C HIS A 62 -0.44 -10.90 -6.33
N PHE A 63 -0.07 -9.75 -6.90
CA PHE A 63 0.61 -8.70 -6.15
C PHE A 63 -0.29 -8.07 -5.08
N GLY A 64 -1.57 -7.87 -5.37
CA GLY A 64 -2.57 -7.38 -4.42
C GLY A 64 -2.72 -8.29 -3.20
N THR A 65 -2.73 -9.61 -3.41
CA THR A 65 -2.81 -10.61 -2.34
C THR A 65 -1.55 -10.60 -1.47
N SER A 66 -0.38 -10.56 -2.11
CA SER A 66 0.90 -10.39 -1.43
C SER A 66 0.92 -9.13 -0.55
N ARG A 67 0.28 -8.05 -1.04
CA ARG A 67 0.11 -6.78 -0.33
C ARG A 67 -0.82 -6.87 0.87
N ILE A 68 -1.97 -7.52 0.72
CA ILE A 68 -2.93 -7.74 1.80
C ILE A 68 -2.26 -8.51 2.93
N LEU A 69 -1.55 -9.60 2.61
CA LEU A 69 -0.81 -10.39 3.59
C LEU A 69 0.30 -9.58 4.25
N GLY A 70 1.12 -8.88 3.46
CA GLY A 70 2.23 -8.08 3.98
C GLY A 70 1.77 -6.97 4.91
N ASN A 71 0.73 -6.23 4.52
CA ASN A 71 0.15 -5.17 5.34
C ASN A 71 -0.51 -5.71 6.61
N SER A 72 -1.11 -6.90 6.56
CA SER A 72 -1.68 -7.56 7.74
C SER A 72 -0.58 -7.92 8.76
N ILE A 73 0.55 -8.46 8.28
CA ILE A 73 1.72 -8.74 9.12
C ILE A 73 2.28 -7.44 9.72
N GLY A 74 2.39 -6.39 8.90
CA GLY A 74 2.82 -5.07 9.38
C GLY A 74 1.87 -4.47 10.43
N GLY A 75 0.56 -4.60 10.22
CA GLY A 75 -0.48 -4.17 11.16
C GLY A 75 -0.44 -4.96 12.47
N LEU A 76 -0.17 -6.27 12.41
CA LEU A 76 0.03 -7.10 13.60
C LEU A 76 1.20 -6.59 14.46
N TYR A 77 2.36 -6.35 13.86
CA TYR A 77 3.50 -5.83 14.62
C TYR A 77 3.31 -4.38 15.07
N ALA A 78 2.56 -3.57 14.31
CA ALA A 78 2.15 -2.24 14.76
C ALA A 78 1.22 -2.29 15.98
N LEU A 79 0.33 -3.29 16.05
CA LEU A 79 -0.50 -3.53 17.23
C LEU A 79 0.35 -3.92 18.44
N VAL A 80 1.34 -4.80 18.27
CA VAL A 80 2.29 -5.15 19.34
C VAL A 80 3.03 -3.92 19.84
N PHE A 81 3.54 -3.09 18.93
CA PHE A 81 4.16 -1.81 19.30
C PHE A 81 3.19 -0.93 20.08
N PHE A 82 1.96 -0.75 19.60
CA PHE A 82 0.96 0.11 20.25
C PHE A 82 0.69 -0.33 21.69
N LEU A 83 0.54 -1.64 21.93
CA LEU A 83 0.33 -2.18 23.28
C LEU A 83 1.53 -1.90 24.21
N LEU A 84 2.75 -2.11 23.73
CA LEU A 84 3.96 -1.83 24.50
C LEU A 84 4.13 -0.32 24.76
N ASN A 85 3.91 0.51 23.75
CA ASN A 85 4.04 1.96 23.87
C ASN A 85 3.02 2.52 24.87
N THR A 86 1.78 2.01 24.86
CA THR A 86 0.75 2.37 25.84
C THR A 86 1.13 1.93 27.25
N PHE A 87 1.61 0.70 27.42
CA PHE A 87 2.03 0.16 28.72
C PHE A 87 3.16 0.97 29.36
N PHE A 88 4.08 1.49 28.56
CA PHE A 88 5.21 2.32 28.99
C PHE A 88 4.95 3.83 28.88
N HIS A 89 3.68 4.26 28.85
CA HIS A 89 3.28 5.67 28.85
C HIS A 89 3.92 6.50 27.72
N GLU A 90 3.97 5.94 26.52
CA GLU A 90 4.50 6.58 25.30
C GLU A 90 5.97 7.03 25.42
N ALA A 91 6.76 6.36 26.26
CA ALA A 91 8.16 6.70 26.45
C ALA A 91 8.97 6.51 25.15
N PHE A 92 9.72 7.54 24.77
CA PHE A 92 10.45 7.57 23.49
C PHE A 92 11.43 6.41 23.29
N TRP A 93 12.04 5.90 24.37
CA TRP A 93 12.95 4.75 24.30
C TRP A 93 12.25 3.48 23.78
N VAL A 94 10.94 3.32 24.03
CA VAL A 94 10.17 2.20 23.50
C VAL A 94 10.07 2.31 21.99
N THR A 95 9.81 3.50 21.45
CA THR A 95 9.85 3.74 20.01
C THR A 95 11.23 3.42 19.42
N LEU A 96 12.29 3.89 20.07
CA LEU A 96 13.68 3.70 19.62
C LEU A 96 14.07 2.22 19.53
N VAL A 97 13.60 1.38 20.45
CA VAL A 97 13.96 -0.05 20.53
C VAL A 97 12.95 -0.95 19.81
N VAL A 98 11.66 -0.74 20.03
CA VAL A 98 10.60 -1.65 19.58
C VAL A 98 10.30 -1.48 18.09
N VAL A 99 10.37 -0.26 17.52
CA VAL A 99 10.09 -0.06 16.08
C VAL A 99 11.11 -0.79 15.20
N PRO A 100 12.44 -0.72 15.43
CA PRO A 100 13.40 -1.53 14.68
C PRO A 100 13.15 -3.03 14.82
N ILE A 101 12.84 -3.51 16.03
CA ILE A 101 12.54 -4.93 16.29
C ILE A 101 11.30 -5.36 15.48
N CYS A 102 10.21 -4.60 15.58
CA CYS A 102 8.98 -4.86 14.82
C CYS A 102 9.23 -4.81 13.31
N THR A 103 10.15 -3.94 12.84
CA THR A 103 10.54 -3.87 11.42
C THR A 103 11.20 -5.17 10.99
N MET A 104 12.21 -5.63 11.74
CA MET A 104 12.91 -6.88 11.46
C MET A 104 11.95 -8.07 11.50
N LEU A 105 11.07 -8.14 12.50
CA LEU A 105 10.05 -9.19 12.60
C LEU A 105 9.06 -9.15 11.43
N THR A 106 8.63 -7.96 11.01
CA THR A 106 7.75 -7.80 9.83
C THR A 106 8.41 -8.37 8.58
N ILE A 107 9.71 -8.11 8.38
CA ILE A 107 10.48 -8.65 7.25
C ILE A 107 10.59 -10.17 7.38
N MET A 108 11.06 -10.66 8.52
CA MET A 108 11.30 -12.09 8.77
C MET A 108 10.02 -12.91 8.57
N THR A 109 8.88 -12.44 9.10
CA THR A 109 7.59 -13.12 8.98
C THR A 109 7.09 -13.13 7.54
N ASN A 110 7.22 -12.03 6.80
CA ASN A 110 6.90 -12.02 5.36
C ASN A 110 7.78 -13.00 4.58
N VAL A 111 9.08 -13.04 4.85
CA VAL A 111 10.00 -13.98 4.20
C VAL A 111 9.66 -15.43 4.55
N ALA A 112 9.37 -15.71 5.82
CA ALA A 112 8.98 -17.04 6.30
C ALA A 112 7.66 -17.52 5.68
N MET A 113 6.73 -16.59 5.39
CA MET A 113 5.48 -16.88 4.67
C MET A 113 5.64 -16.89 3.14
N ASN A 114 6.87 -16.91 2.62
CA ASN A 114 7.17 -16.84 1.19
C ASN A 114 6.59 -15.59 0.48
N ASN A 115 6.37 -14.51 1.23
CA ASN A 115 5.73 -13.28 0.77
C ASN A 115 6.74 -12.13 0.53
N LYS A 116 7.84 -12.40 -0.18
CA LYS A 116 8.92 -11.42 -0.39
C LYS A 116 8.44 -10.13 -1.07
N ALA A 117 7.50 -10.25 -2.02
CA ALA A 117 6.92 -9.09 -2.71
C ALA A 117 6.11 -8.16 -1.78
N GLY A 118 5.61 -8.69 -0.65
CA GLY A 118 4.83 -7.95 0.33
C GLY A 118 5.66 -7.24 1.39
N VAL A 119 6.98 -7.52 1.49
CA VAL A 119 7.86 -6.99 2.55
C VAL A 119 7.83 -5.46 2.62
N ILE A 120 8.03 -4.77 1.48
CA ILE A 120 8.05 -3.31 1.45
C ILE A 120 6.68 -2.75 1.87
N GLY A 121 5.59 -3.36 1.41
CA GLY A 121 4.24 -2.98 1.80
C GLY A 121 3.99 -3.15 3.30
N GLY A 122 4.35 -4.31 3.84
CA GLY A 122 4.20 -4.62 5.25
C GLY A 122 5.03 -3.72 6.16
N VAL A 123 6.30 -3.49 5.81
CA VAL A 123 7.17 -2.57 6.56
C VAL A 123 6.63 -1.15 6.49
N ALA A 124 6.20 -0.68 5.31
CA ALA A 124 5.60 0.65 5.18
C ALA A 124 4.32 0.77 6.02
N ALA A 125 3.44 -0.23 6.01
CA ALA A 125 2.24 -0.25 6.85
C ALA A 125 2.61 -0.19 8.33
N MET A 126 3.57 -1.00 8.78
CA MET A 126 4.05 -1.01 10.16
C MET A 126 4.58 0.37 10.56
N LEU A 127 5.49 0.95 9.77
CA LEU A 127 6.10 2.26 10.07
C LEU A 127 5.08 3.39 10.03
N ILE A 128 4.20 3.43 9.02
CA ILE A 128 3.18 4.48 8.91
C ILE A 128 2.23 4.39 10.11
N ILE A 129 1.76 3.20 10.47
CA ILE A 129 0.88 3.04 11.62
C ILE A 129 1.61 3.46 12.89
N THR A 130 2.78 2.86 13.19
CA THR A 130 3.50 3.12 14.45
C THR A 130 3.98 4.57 14.62
N LEU A 131 4.48 5.20 13.56
CA LEU A 131 5.05 6.55 13.62
C LEU A 131 4.05 7.67 13.34
N SER A 132 2.84 7.34 12.89
CA SER A 132 1.78 8.33 12.59
C SER A 132 0.53 8.13 13.44
N ILE A 133 0.61 7.39 14.55
CA ILE A 133 -0.45 7.34 15.57
C ILE A 133 -0.39 8.62 16.41
N PRO A 134 -1.41 9.48 16.38
CA PRO A 134 -1.57 10.53 17.39
C PRO A 134 -1.77 9.92 18.77
N SER A 135 -1.23 10.56 19.81
CA SER A 135 -1.47 10.18 21.21
C SER A 135 -2.97 10.14 21.51
N GLY A 136 -3.43 9.06 22.14
CA GLY A 136 -4.84 8.87 22.51
C GLY A 136 -5.73 8.14 21.48
N GLU A 137 -5.21 7.74 20.32
CA GLU A 137 -5.93 6.82 19.43
C GLU A 137 -6.00 5.40 20.01
N THR A 138 -6.99 4.62 19.56
CA THR A 138 -7.26 3.28 20.09
C THR A 138 -6.71 2.17 19.19
N ILE A 139 -6.73 0.93 19.67
CA ILE A 139 -6.45 -0.27 18.87
C ILE A 139 -7.26 -0.29 17.55
N LEU A 140 -8.48 0.28 17.56
CA LEU A 140 -9.34 0.38 16.39
C LEU A 140 -8.67 1.16 15.24
N TYR A 141 -7.81 2.13 15.55
CA TYR A 141 -7.03 2.87 14.56
C TYR A 141 -6.17 1.93 13.70
N VAL A 142 -5.47 0.97 14.31
CA VAL A 142 -4.61 0.00 13.60
C VAL A 142 -5.45 -0.82 12.63
N PHE A 143 -6.61 -1.30 13.07
CA PHE A 143 -7.53 -2.05 12.21
C PHE A 143 -8.06 -1.21 11.05
N VAL A 144 -8.46 0.04 11.31
CA VAL A 144 -8.88 0.98 10.26
C VAL A 144 -7.76 1.17 9.23
N ARG A 145 -6.51 1.34 9.65
CA ARG A 145 -5.37 1.49 8.72
C ARG A 145 -5.15 0.26 7.83
N VAL A 146 -5.27 -0.94 8.39
CA VAL A 146 -5.15 -2.18 7.61
C VAL A 146 -6.30 -2.29 6.60
N LEU A 147 -7.54 -2.01 7.02
CA LEU A 147 -8.71 -2.01 6.14
C LEU A 147 -8.61 -0.97 5.02
N GLU A 148 -8.12 0.22 5.32
CA GLU A 148 -7.86 1.27 4.33
C GLU A 148 -6.87 0.80 3.25
N THR A 149 -5.86 -0.01 3.61
CA THR A 149 -4.99 -0.62 2.61
C THR A 149 -5.74 -1.62 1.74
N PHE A 150 -6.61 -2.45 2.32
CA PHE A 150 -7.38 -3.45 1.56
C PHE A 150 -8.28 -2.76 0.55
N MET A 151 -8.90 -1.64 0.93
CA MET A 151 -9.71 -0.86 0.01
C MET A 151 -8.88 -0.33 -1.18
N GLY A 152 -7.66 0.13 -0.94
CA GLY A 152 -6.74 0.52 -2.02
C GLY A 152 -6.42 -0.64 -2.97
N VAL A 153 -6.19 -1.85 -2.45
CA VAL A 153 -5.97 -3.05 -3.28
C VAL A 153 -7.22 -3.38 -4.09
N PHE A 154 -8.38 -3.35 -3.46
CA PHE A 154 -9.66 -3.66 -4.09
C PHE A 154 -9.96 -2.72 -5.26
N VAL A 155 -9.83 -1.40 -5.05
CA VAL A 155 -10.01 -0.40 -6.11
C VAL A 155 -9.03 -0.63 -7.26
N ALA A 156 -7.76 -0.93 -6.97
CA ALA A 156 -6.76 -1.23 -8.01
C ALA A 156 -7.15 -2.44 -8.86
N ILE A 157 -7.64 -3.52 -8.24
CA ILE A 157 -8.06 -4.74 -8.97
C ILE A 157 -9.26 -4.45 -9.86
N ILE A 158 -10.29 -3.76 -9.34
CA ILE A 158 -11.49 -3.37 -10.11
C ILE A 158 -11.10 -2.52 -11.32
N VAL A 159 -10.31 -1.47 -11.10
CA VAL A 159 -9.91 -0.56 -12.17
C VAL A 159 -9.12 -1.28 -13.25
N ASN A 160 -8.25 -2.22 -12.86
CA ASN A 160 -7.51 -2.99 -13.86
C ASN A 160 -8.42 -3.86 -14.70
N TYR A 161 -9.33 -4.59 -14.04
CA TYR A 161 -10.29 -5.47 -14.69
C TYR A 161 -11.24 -4.75 -15.64
N ASP A 162 -11.88 -3.68 -15.17
CA ASP A 162 -12.91 -2.97 -15.93
C ASP A 162 -12.30 -2.29 -17.17
N ILE A 163 -11.13 -1.67 -17.03
CA ILE A 163 -10.48 -0.99 -18.15
C ILE A 163 -9.98 -1.98 -19.20
N ASP A 164 -9.43 -3.13 -18.79
CA ASP A 164 -9.05 -4.19 -19.75
C ASP A 164 -10.27 -4.76 -20.48
N ARG A 165 -11.36 -4.99 -19.76
CA ARG A 165 -12.61 -5.47 -20.36
C ARG A 165 -13.20 -4.47 -21.36
N ILE A 166 -13.25 -3.18 -21.00
CA ILE A 166 -13.74 -2.11 -21.89
C ILE A 166 -12.88 -2.04 -23.15
N ARG A 167 -11.55 -2.12 -23.00
CA ARG A 167 -10.63 -2.10 -24.15
C ARG A 167 -10.88 -3.27 -25.10
N LEU A 168 -10.97 -4.50 -24.57
CA LEU A 168 -11.24 -5.68 -25.38
C LEU A 168 -12.60 -5.60 -26.11
N PHE A 169 -13.60 -5.00 -25.46
CA PHE A 169 -14.91 -4.77 -26.07
C PHE A 169 -14.84 -3.76 -27.23
N LEU A 170 -14.09 -2.67 -27.08
CA LEU A 170 -13.89 -1.68 -28.14
C LEU A 170 -13.13 -2.26 -29.33
N GLU A 171 -12.04 -3.00 -29.09
CA GLU A 171 -11.25 -3.66 -30.15
C GLU A 171 -12.07 -4.69 -30.94
N LYS A 172 -13.05 -5.33 -30.30
CA LYS A 172 -13.97 -6.27 -30.96
C LYS A 172 -15.03 -5.57 -31.82
N LYS A 173 -15.35 -4.31 -31.54
CA LYS A 173 -16.35 -3.53 -32.29
C LYS A 173 -15.75 -2.86 -33.54
N GLU A 174 -14.44 -2.68 -33.57
CA GLU A 174 -13.69 -2.14 -34.71
C GLU A 174 -13.30 -3.21 -35.75
N LYS A 175 -13.50 -4.50 -35.45
CA LYS A 175 -13.31 -5.64 -36.36
C LYS A 175 -14.65 -6.14 -36.90
#